data_AF-A0A349NJ61-F1
#
_entry.id   AF-A0A349NJ61-F1
#
_cell.length_a   1.000
_cell.length_b   1.000
_cell.length_c   1.000
_cell.angle_alpha   90.00
_cell.angle_beta   90.00
_cell.angle_gamma   90.00
#
_symmetry.space_group_name_H-M   'P 1'
#
loop_
_entity.id
_entity.type
_entity.pdbx_description
1 polymer ?
#
loop_
_entity_poly.entity_id
_entity_poly.type
_entity_poly.pdbx_seq_one_letter_code
_entity_poly.pdbx_strand_id
1 'polypeptide(L)'
;SPQSAMQMIQSPGFLSLNFSGNIGVIKTRPGYASSIAYNIDNARLPEILGTIAGDDTIFIVKKDDSSEKVITDELMSVIPNL
;
A
#
# COMPACT_ATOMS: atom_id res chain seq x y z
N SER A 1 -20.18 20.55 -12.51
CA SER A 1 -18.92 21.19 -12.96
C SER A 1 -17.96 20.08 -13.35
N PRO A 2 -17.19 20.18 -14.44
CA PRO A 2 -16.20 19.15 -14.75
C PRO A 2 -15.18 19.19 -13.62
N GLN A 3 -15.31 18.28 -12.65
CA GLN A 3 -14.26 18.00 -11.68
C GLN A 3 -13.02 17.71 -12.52
N SER A 4 -11.98 18.54 -12.35
CA SER A 4 -10.92 18.68 -13.33
C SER A 4 -10.27 17.33 -13.62
N ALA A 5 -9.85 17.08 -14.85
CA ALA A 5 -9.07 15.88 -15.19
C ALA A 5 -7.89 15.68 -14.23
N MET A 6 -7.36 16.77 -13.65
CA MET A 6 -6.34 16.76 -12.60
C MET A 6 -6.81 16.12 -11.28
N GLN A 7 -8.08 16.27 -10.87
CA GLN A 7 -8.63 15.56 -9.71
C GLN A 7 -8.81 14.06 -9.99
N MET A 8 -9.10 13.67 -11.24
CA MET A 8 -9.14 12.25 -11.64
C MET A 8 -7.72 11.64 -11.72
N ILE A 9 -6.72 12.44 -12.11
CA ILE A 9 -5.29 12.08 -12.10
C ILE A 9 -4.73 11.98 -10.67
N GLN A 10 -5.39 12.59 -9.68
CA GLN A 10 -4.96 12.61 -8.27
C GLN A 10 -5.87 11.81 -7.33
N SER A 11 -6.52 10.74 -7.78
CA SER A 11 -7.20 9.88 -6.81
C SER A 11 -6.18 8.90 -6.21
N PRO A 12 -5.79 9.05 -4.93
CA PRO A 12 -4.92 8.08 -4.28
C PRO A 12 -5.59 6.70 -4.35
N GLY A 13 -4.82 5.70 -4.79
CA GLY A 13 -5.33 4.34 -4.96
C GLY A 13 -5.57 3.62 -3.64
N PHE A 14 -5.01 4.12 -2.53
CA PHE A 14 -5.11 3.53 -1.20
C PHE A 14 -6.49 3.77 -0.56
N LEU A 15 -7.00 2.77 0.17
CA LEU A 15 -8.26 2.85 0.92
C LEU A 15 -8.10 2.51 2.41
N SER A 16 -7.37 1.43 2.74
CA SER A 16 -7.12 1.05 4.13
C SER A 16 -5.92 0.13 4.27
N LEU A 17 -5.35 0.08 5.48
CA LEU A 17 -4.32 -0.86 5.91
C LEU A 17 -4.77 -1.54 7.20
N ASN A 18 -4.78 -2.87 7.23
CA ASN A 18 -5.08 -3.66 8.43
C ASN A 18 -4.06 -4.78 8.60
N PHE A 19 -3.85 -5.24 9.83
CA PHE A 19 -2.88 -6.28 10.15
C PHE A 19 -3.55 -7.51 10.79
N SER A 20 -2.99 -8.69 10.52
CA SER A 20 -3.31 -9.96 11.16
C SER A 20 -2.03 -10.78 11.29
N GLY A 21 -1.46 -10.83 12.51
CA GLY A 21 -0.16 -11.46 12.73
C GLY A 21 0.94 -10.77 11.92
N ASN A 22 1.65 -11.54 11.09
CA ASN A 22 2.69 -11.02 10.21
C ASN A 22 2.18 -10.59 8.82
N ILE A 23 0.86 -10.62 8.59
CA ILE A 23 0.26 -10.19 7.32
C ILE A 23 -0.34 -8.80 7.49
N GLY A 24 0.02 -7.88 6.60
CA GLY A 24 -0.72 -6.65 6.35
C GLY A 24 -1.59 -6.79 5.10
N VAL A 25 -2.78 -6.23 5.14
CA VAL A 25 -3.73 -6.20 4.01
C VAL A 25 -4.01 -4.75 3.68
N ILE A 26 -3.67 -4.36 2.46
CA ILE A 26 -3.93 -3.04 1.91
C ILE A 26 -5.11 -3.16 0.95
N LYS A 27 -6.18 -2.42 1.20
CA LYS A 27 -7.28 -2.26 0.23
C LYS A 27 -6.99 -1.06 -0.66
N THR A 28 -7.26 -1.24 -1.95
CA THR A 28 -7.07 -0.21 -2.97
C THR A 28 -8.34 -0.02 -3.77
N ARG A 29 -8.40 1.04 -4.58
CA ARG A 29 -9.38 1.16 -5.66
C ARG A 29 -9.13 0.04 -6.70
N PRO A 30 -10.15 -0.40 -7.45
CA PRO A 30 -10.00 -1.41 -8.50
C PRO A 30 -8.89 -1.04 -9.50
N GLY A 31 -8.01 -1.99 -9.80
CA GLY A 31 -6.87 -1.82 -10.71
C GLY A 31 -5.64 -1.09 -10.15
N TYR A 32 -5.63 -0.70 -8.87
CA TYR A 32 -4.48 0.02 -8.26
C TYR A 32 -3.52 -0.87 -7.48
N ALA A 33 -3.89 -2.12 -7.17
CA ALA A 33 -3.07 -2.96 -6.29
C ALA A 33 -1.66 -3.19 -6.87
N SER A 34 -1.54 -3.52 -8.15
CA SER A 34 -0.24 -3.79 -8.76
C SER A 34 0.69 -2.57 -8.82
N SER A 35 0.15 -1.37 -9.09
CA SER A 35 0.98 -0.15 -9.16
C SER A 35 1.47 0.30 -7.79
N ILE A 36 0.65 0.15 -6.75
CA ILE A 36 1.06 0.42 -5.37
C ILE A 36 2.07 -0.62 -4.89
N ALA A 37 1.84 -1.92 -5.16
CA ALA A 37 2.78 -2.98 -4.79
C ALA A 37 4.16 -2.76 -5.44
N TYR A 38 4.20 -2.34 -6.71
CA TYR A 38 5.44 -1.97 -7.40
C TYR A 38 6.22 -0.88 -6.67
N ASN A 39 5.54 0.13 -6.12
CA ASN A 39 6.20 1.19 -5.34
C ASN A 39 6.77 0.64 -4.02
N ILE A 40 6.03 -0.23 -3.32
CA ILE A 40 6.47 -0.87 -2.08
C ILE A 40 7.72 -1.72 -2.35
N ASP A 41 7.68 -2.58 -3.37
CA ASP A 41 8.79 -3.47 -3.71
C ASP A 41 10.05 -2.69 -4.10
N ASN A 42 9.90 -1.61 -4.88
CA ASN A 42 11.02 -0.77 -5.30
C ASN A 42 11.67 0.02 -4.16
N ALA A 43 10.91 0.35 -3.12
CA ALA A 43 11.43 1.06 -1.97
C ALA A 43 12.29 0.19 -1.06
N ARG A 44 12.26 -1.14 -1.24
CA ARG A 44 13.08 -2.10 -0.49
C ARG A 44 12.97 -1.88 1.03
N LEU A 45 11.73 -1.74 1.51
CA LEU A 45 11.42 -1.50 2.91
C LEU A 45 11.91 -2.70 3.75
N PRO A 46 12.92 -2.53 4.63
CA PRO A 46 13.59 -3.65 5.27
C PRO A 46 12.67 -4.56 6.06
N GLU A 47 11.59 -4.02 6.61
CA GLU A 47 10.65 -4.70 7.50
C GLU A 47 9.54 -5.45 6.75
N ILE A 48 9.41 -5.24 5.43
CA ILE A 48 8.49 -5.96 4.56
C ILE A 48 9.26 -7.04 3.79
N LEU A 49 8.91 -8.30 4.03
CA LEU A 49 9.49 -9.47 3.39
C LEU A 49 9.04 -9.65 1.94
N GLY A 50 7.86 -9.14 1.59
CA GLY A 50 7.37 -9.15 0.22
C GLY A 50 5.89 -8.78 0.12
N THR A 51 5.42 -8.66 -1.14
CA THR A 51 4.04 -8.31 -1.46
C THR A 51 3.41 -9.29 -2.45
N ILE A 52 2.08 -9.45 -2.40
CA ILE A 52 1.27 -10.11 -3.43
C ILE A 52 0.11 -9.17 -3.77
N ALA A 53 0.08 -8.70 -5.01
CA ALA A 53 -1.01 -7.86 -5.52
C ALA A 53 -2.08 -8.69 -6.23
N GLY A 54 -3.34 -8.44 -5.87
CA GLY A 54 -4.52 -8.78 -6.67
C GLY A 54 -4.93 -7.61 -7.56
N ASP A 55 -6.24 -7.38 -7.69
CA ASP A 55 -6.80 -6.23 -8.41
C ASP A 55 -6.99 -5.00 -7.50
N ASP A 56 -7.65 -5.21 -6.34
CA ASP A 56 -8.05 -4.16 -5.40
C ASP A 56 -7.50 -4.39 -3.97
N THR A 57 -6.57 -5.34 -3.84
CA THR A 57 -6.04 -5.81 -2.57
C THR A 57 -4.58 -6.19 -2.71
N ILE A 58 -3.74 -5.78 -1.76
CA ILE A 58 -2.34 -6.19 -1.66
C ILE A 58 -2.16 -6.87 -0.31
N PHE A 59 -1.51 -8.01 -0.31
CA PHE A 59 -1.00 -8.65 0.90
C PHE A 59 0.46 -8.27 1.04
N ILE A 60 0.86 -7.85 2.23
CA ILE A 60 2.26 -7.66 2.61
C ILE A 60 2.59 -8.65 3.72
N VAL A 61 3.79 -9.21 3.70
CA VAL A 61 4.32 -9.98 4.82
C VAL A 61 5.37 -9.12 5.51
N LYS A 62 5.20 -8.84 6.80
CA LYS A 62 6.21 -8.15 7.62
C LYS A 62 7.05 -9.16 8.40
N LYS A 63 8.24 -8.78 8.87
CA LYS A 63 8.99 -9.63 9.82
C LYS A 63 8.22 -9.78 11.13
N ASP A 64 8.49 -10.87 11.84
CA ASP A 64 7.77 -11.23 13.06
C ASP A 64 7.91 -10.18 14.17
N ASP A 65 9.06 -9.51 14.27
CA ASP A 65 9.38 -8.50 15.29
C ASP A 65 9.09 -7.05 14.85
N SER A 66 8.71 -6.82 13.59
CA SER A 66 8.36 -5.48 13.12
C SER A 66 7.05 -5.00 13.74
N SER A 67 7.06 -3.79 14.30
CA SER A 67 5.84 -3.15 14.80
C SER A 67 4.99 -2.61 13.65
N GLU A 68 3.66 -2.68 13.79
CA GLU A 68 2.71 -2.13 12.81
C GLU A 68 2.93 -0.63 12.56
N LYS A 69 3.35 0.12 13.60
CA LYS A 69 3.68 1.54 13.47
C LYS A 69 4.86 1.76 12.52
N VAL A 70 5.95 0.98 12.67
CA VAL A 70 7.12 1.09 11.78
C VAL A 70 6.74 0.78 10.34
N ILE A 71 5.98 -0.30 10.11
CA ILE A 71 5.49 -0.64 8.76
C ILE A 71 4.64 0.50 8.18
N THR A 72 3.74 1.08 8.98
CA THR A 72 2.88 2.19 8.55
C THR A 72 3.72 3.42 8.20
N ASP A 73 4.70 3.76 9.04
CA ASP A 73 5.61 4.89 8.81
C ASP A 73 6.43 4.72 7.53
N GLU A 74 6.92 3.51 7.26
CA GLU A 74 7.62 3.19 6.02
C GLU A 74 6.70 3.30 4.78
N LEU A 75 5.48 2.77 4.88
CA LEU A 75 4.50 2.82 3.78
C LEU A 75 4.06 4.25 3.44
N MET A 76 4.02 5.18 4.41
CA MET A 76 3.71 6.60 4.14
C MET A 76 4.69 7.25 3.16
N SER A 77 5.92 6.74 3.06
CA SER A 77 6.93 7.28 2.15
C SER A 77 6.72 6.87 0.67
N VAL A 78 5.88 5.86 0.42
CA VAL A 78 5.73 5.23 -0.92
C VAL A 78 4.28 5.14 -1.40
N ILE A 79 3.31 5.27 -0.48
CA ILE A 79 1.88 5.31 -0.77
C ILE A 79 1.37 6.72 -0.52
N PRO A 80 0.99 7.48 -1.57
CA PRO A 80 0.43 8.81 -1.41
C PRO A 80 -0.89 8.76 -0.61
N ASN A 81 -1.01 9.62 0.41
CA ASN A 81 -2.19 9.77 1.26
C ASN A 81 -2.58 8.50 2.06
N LEU A 82 -1.58 7.77 2.58
CA LEU A 82 -1.79 6.73 3.59
C LEU A 82 -2.38 7.30 4.89
#